data_AF-A0A3D2GXV8-F1
#
_entry.id   AF-A0A3D2GXV8-F1
#
_cell.length_a   1.000
_cell.length_b   1.000
_cell.length_c   1.000
_cell.angle_alpha   90.00
_cell.angle_beta   90.00
_cell.angle_gamma   90.00
#
_symmetry.space_group_name_H-M   'P 1'
#
loop_
_entity.id
_entity.type
_entity.pdbx_description
1 polymer ?
#
loop_
_entity_poly.entity_id
_entity_poly.type
_entity_poly.pdbx_seq_one_letter_code
_entity_poly.pdbx_strand_id
1 'polypeptide(L)'
;MTDGERLTAILAQYAIPCEKVSFHGKLDALAAGLGIQTQGRLLGDVLDDIAAKTGVERDDRLYGAFIRKLYEDVTSGEDATLSGNPLTLESCIGGKPLGALHVYGKSTQAAMPTPTAPVPIVSAGDGGTVAVTVSDGANESQTLQTPNALCGIPVASSGNYTDENGQQWVCDEVDLARGVRVQRIGKIKVTSSLNWQTAGREVDRYFAWFNGTYTSNVLCTHFSTALGSETVGGVITNRNNLVGFAFAEKGTTTLDDFKQFLDENDVFIWAALATPVETDISADEVAAYKALTTYAPTTFISVSGGAGLAATYRHTKTAKDT
;
A
#
# COMPACT_ATOMS: atom_id res chain seq x y z
N MET A 1 -11.49 -18.11 31.17
CA MET A 1 -11.72 -18.58 29.78
C MET A 1 -11.64 -20.10 29.75
N THR A 2 -12.65 -20.77 29.20
CA THR A 2 -12.65 -22.22 28.93
C THR A 2 -11.85 -22.54 27.67
N ASP A 3 -11.45 -23.80 27.46
CA ASP A 3 -10.71 -24.19 26.25
C ASP A 3 -11.55 -24.02 24.97
N GLY A 4 -12.88 -24.16 25.08
CA GLY A 4 -13.80 -23.86 23.98
C GLY A 4 -13.89 -22.37 23.64
N GLU A 5 -13.80 -21.47 24.64
CA GLU A 5 -13.72 -20.02 24.43
C GLU A 5 -12.36 -19.63 23.82
N ARG A 6 -11.26 -20.23 24.29
CA ARG A 6 -9.92 -20.05 23.72
C ARG A 6 -9.86 -20.42 22.25
N LEU A 7 -10.40 -21.60 21.89
CA LEU A 7 -10.51 -22.01 20.48
C LEU A 7 -11.36 -21.04 19.66
N THR A 8 -12.39 -20.44 20.23
CA THR A 8 -13.23 -19.44 19.54
C THR A 8 -12.43 -18.18 19.21
N ALA A 9 -11.65 -17.69 20.17
CA ALA A 9 -10.78 -16.54 19.96
C ALA A 9 -9.66 -16.84 18.95
N ILE A 10 -9.10 -18.05 18.98
CA ILE A 10 -8.12 -18.51 17.98
C ILE A 10 -8.75 -18.54 16.59
N LEU A 11 -9.94 -19.12 16.42
CA LEU A 11 -10.65 -19.17 15.14
C LEU A 11 -10.91 -17.76 14.56
N ALA A 12 -11.32 -16.81 15.41
CA ALA A 12 -11.51 -15.41 15.03
C ALA A 12 -10.21 -14.76 14.55
N GLN A 13 -9.08 -15.05 15.21
CA GLN A 13 -7.75 -14.56 14.80
C GLN A 13 -7.35 -15.03 13.40
N TYR A 14 -7.82 -16.20 12.98
CA TYR A 14 -7.57 -16.76 11.65
C TYR A 14 -8.67 -16.44 10.63
N ALA A 15 -9.67 -15.61 11.01
CA ALA A 15 -10.86 -15.36 10.20
C ALA A 15 -11.59 -16.65 9.75
N ILE A 16 -11.50 -17.72 10.55
CA ILE A 16 -12.16 -19.01 10.26
C ILE A 16 -13.58 -18.95 10.83
N PRO A 17 -14.63 -18.98 9.99
CA PRO A 17 -16.01 -19.02 10.47
C PRO A 17 -16.27 -20.38 11.13
N CYS A 18 -16.90 -20.38 12.31
CA CYS A 18 -17.24 -21.61 13.01
C CYS A 18 -18.52 -21.43 13.83
N GLU A 19 -19.60 -22.07 13.37
CA GLU A 19 -20.89 -22.12 14.09
C GLU A 19 -20.96 -23.28 15.10
N LYS A 20 -19.94 -24.16 15.11
CA LYS A 20 -19.92 -25.33 15.98
C LYS A 20 -19.69 -24.93 17.43
N VAL A 21 -20.58 -25.40 18.30
CA VAL A 21 -20.52 -25.10 19.75
C VAL A 21 -19.56 -26.03 20.49
N SER A 22 -19.35 -27.26 19.99
CA SER A 22 -18.53 -28.27 20.66
C SER A 22 -17.02 -28.02 20.49
N PHE A 23 -16.24 -28.40 21.51
CA PHE A 23 -14.78 -28.32 21.49
C PHE A 23 -14.18 -29.01 20.26
N HIS A 24 -14.55 -30.27 20.01
CA HIS A 24 -14.07 -31.04 18.86
C HIS A 24 -14.45 -30.35 17.53
N GLY A 25 -15.66 -29.81 17.44
CA GLY A 25 -16.08 -29.07 16.26
C GLY A 25 -15.22 -27.83 15.97
N LYS A 26 -14.85 -27.09 17.02
CA LYS A 26 -13.96 -25.93 16.90
C LYS A 26 -12.53 -26.33 16.56
N LEU A 27 -12.04 -27.43 17.13
CA LEU A 27 -10.71 -27.96 16.84
C LEU A 27 -10.62 -28.46 15.39
N ASP A 28 -11.63 -29.15 14.89
CA ASP A 28 -11.71 -29.58 13.49
C ASP A 28 -11.74 -28.37 12.54
N ALA A 29 -12.48 -27.31 12.88
CA ALA A 29 -12.53 -26.10 12.08
C ALA A 29 -11.15 -25.40 12.04
N LEU A 30 -10.45 -25.36 13.17
CA LEU A 30 -9.10 -24.80 13.25
C LEU A 30 -8.12 -25.63 12.41
N ALA A 31 -8.14 -26.96 12.54
CA ALA A 31 -7.31 -27.86 11.76
C ALA A 31 -7.57 -27.69 10.25
N ALA A 32 -8.84 -27.64 9.83
CA ALA A 32 -9.22 -27.43 8.44
C ALA A 32 -8.73 -26.07 7.91
N GLY A 33 -8.87 -24.99 8.69
CA GLY A 33 -8.35 -23.67 8.31
C GLY A 33 -6.83 -23.59 8.23
N LEU A 34 -6.12 -24.50 8.89
CA LEU A 34 -4.67 -24.67 8.78
C LEU A 34 -4.25 -25.69 7.70
N GLY A 35 -5.21 -26.22 6.92
CA GLY A 35 -4.96 -27.21 5.87
C GLY A 35 -4.67 -28.62 6.39
N ILE A 36 -5.06 -28.94 7.63
CA ILE A 36 -4.81 -30.22 8.29
C ILE A 36 -6.04 -31.13 8.18
N GLN A 37 -5.85 -32.35 7.67
CA GLN A 37 -6.89 -33.39 7.67
C GLN A 37 -7.03 -34.02 9.05
N THR A 38 -8.25 -34.14 9.58
CA THR A 38 -8.52 -34.72 10.91
C THR A 38 -9.17 -36.12 10.86
N GLN A 39 -9.74 -36.52 9.73
CA GLN A 39 -10.49 -37.78 9.62
C GLN A 39 -9.61 -39.01 9.86
N GLY A 40 -9.99 -39.85 10.82
CA GLY A 40 -9.30 -41.11 11.13
C GLY A 40 -7.96 -40.96 11.85
N ARG A 41 -7.60 -39.75 12.27
CA ARG A 41 -6.33 -39.47 12.96
C ARG A 41 -6.50 -39.40 14.47
N LEU A 42 -5.41 -39.71 15.18
CA LEU A 42 -5.38 -39.51 16.63
C LEU A 42 -5.33 -38.01 16.92
N LEU A 43 -6.05 -37.59 17.97
CA LEU A 43 -6.06 -36.21 18.44
C LEU A 43 -4.64 -35.68 18.69
N GLY A 44 -3.75 -36.54 19.19
CA GLY A 44 -2.34 -36.20 19.41
C GLY A 44 -1.64 -35.71 18.14
N ASP A 45 -1.78 -36.44 17.03
CA ASP A 45 -1.13 -36.13 15.76
C ASP A 45 -1.69 -34.84 15.14
N VAL A 46 -3.01 -34.60 15.28
CA VAL A 46 -3.64 -33.35 14.82
C VAL A 46 -3.09 -32.16 15.61
N LEU A 47 -2.89 -32.30 16.92
CA LEU A 47 -2.32 -31.25 17.75
C LEU A 47 -0.83 -31.00 17.45
N ASP A 48 -0.06 -32.04 17.07
CA ASP A 48 1.33 -31.89 16.63
C ASP A 48 1.43 -31.13 15.31
N ASP A 49 0.55 -31.43 14.36
CA ASP A 49 0.50 -30.67 13.11
C ASP A 49 0.06 -29.22 13.33
N ILE A 50 -0.90 -28.99 14.24
CA ILE A 50 -1.29 -27.63 14.63
C ILE A 50 -0.09 -26.92 15.25
N ALA A 51 0.60 -27.53 16.21
CA ALA A 51 1.80 -26.99 16.84
C ALA A 51 2.87 -26.61 15.80
N ALA A 52 3.13 -27.49 14.83
CA ALA A 52 4.06 -27.23 13.73
C ALA A 52 3.58 -26.07 12.82
N LYS A 53 2.30 -26.04 12.47
CA LYS A 53 1.71 -24.99 11.63
C LYS A 53 1.60 -23.64 12.33
N THR A 54 1.54 -23.62 13.66
CA THR A 54 1.46 -22.38 14.45
C THR A 54 2.77 -21.99 15.11
N GLY A 55 3.84 -22.77 14.97
CA GLY A 55 5.13 -22.54 15.64
C GLY A 55 5.06 -22.55 17.17
N VAL A 56 4.01 -23.16 17.76
CA VAL A 56 3.82 -23.22 19.21
C VAL A 56 4.37 -24.53 19.73
N GLU A 57 5.34 -24.47 20.63
CA GLU A 57 5.97 -25.66 21.18
C GLU A 57 4.98 -26.46 22.05
N ARG A 58 4.83 -27.74 21.73
CA ARG A 58 4.04 -28.70 22.50
C ARG A 58 4.94 -29.48 23.45
N ASP A 59 5.18 -28.92 24.62
CA ASP A 59 5.98 -29.51 25.71
C ASP A 59 5.19 -30.56 26.52
N ASP A 60 3.88 -30.33 26.71
CA ASP A 60 2.98 -31.20 27.47
C ASP A 60 2.02 -32.03 26.60
N ARG A 61 1.86 -33.32 26.94
CA ARG A 61 0.88 -34.23 26.28
C ARG A 61 -0.57 -33.93 26.62
N LEU A 62 -0.84 -33.06 27.60
CA LEU A 62 -2.18 -32.67 28.01
C LEU A 62 -2.77 -31.61 27.07
N TYR A 63 -3.82 -31.97 26.33
CA TYR A 63 -4.45 -31.08 25.34
C TYR A 63 -4.86 -29.72 25.93
N GLY A 64 -5.43 -29.66 27.14
CA GLY A 64 -5.84 -28.39 27.75
C GLY A 64 -4.69 -27.47 28.16
N ALA A 65 -3.48 -28.01 28.38
CA ALA A 65 -2.27 -27.20 28.57
C ALA A 65 -1.82 -26.61 27.23
N PHE A 66 -1.78 -27.43 26.18
CA PHE A 66 -1.48 -26.97 24.82
C PHE A 66 -2.47 -25.91 24.33
N ILE A 67 -3.79 -26.08 24.52
CA ILE A 67 -4.78 -25.07 24.09
C ILE A 67 -4.61 -23.73 24.83
N ARG A 68 -4.18 -23.76 26.09
CA ARG A 68 -3.83 -22.54 26.85
C ARG A 68 -2.61 -21.84 26.27
N LYS A 69 -1.53 -22.58 26.06
CA LYS A 69 -0.28 -22.07 25.47
C LYS A 69 -0.50 -21.58 24.04
N LEU A 70 -1.22 -22.35 23.22
CA LEU A 70 -1.66 -21.96 21.89
C LEU A 70 -2.47 -20.68 21.94
N TYR A 71 -3.44 -20.55 22.83
CA TYR A 71 -4.19 -19.30 22.97
C TYR A 71 -3.27 -18.14 23.34
N GLU A 72 -2.42 -18.30 24.35
CA GLU A 72 -1.45 -17.28 24.77
C GLU A 72 -0.55 -16.88 23.60
N ASP A 73 0.21 -17.79 23.02
CA ASP A 73 1.16 -17.49 21.95
C ASP A 73 0.49 -16.97 20.67
N VAL A 74 -0.70 -17.48 20.35
CA VAL A 74 -1.46 -17.01 19.18
C VAL A 74 -2.09 -15.66 19.43
N THR A 75 -2.41 -15.26 20.66
CA THR A 75 -3.15 -14.01 20.96
C THR A 75 -2.32 -12.94 21.68
N SER A 76 -1.13 -13.26 22.20
CA SER A 76 -0.28 -12.38 23.01
C SER A 76 0.94 -11.82 22.27
N GLY A 77 1.04 -12.02 20.95
CA GLY A 77 2.01 -11.32 20.12
C GLY A 77 1.63 -9.85 19.99
N GLU A 78 2.62 -8.95 20.00
CA GLU A 78 2.39 -7.54 19.65
C GLU A 78 2.25 -7.44 18.12
N ASP A 79 1.17 -6.83 17.67
CA ASP A 79 1.00 -6.53 16.25
C ASP A 79 1.92 -5.35 15.90
N ALA A 80 2.83 -5.56 14.96
CA ALA A 80 3.73 -4.54 14.46
C ALA A 80 3.31 -4.13 13.06
N THR A 81 3.38 -2.82 12.78
CA THR A 81 3.23 -2.30 11.42
C THR A 81 4.61 -1.91 10.91
N LEU A 82 5.00 -2.50 9.79
CA LEU A 82 6.24 -2.17 9.11
C LEU A 82 5.95 -1.66 7.70
N SER A 83 6.84 -0.84 7.18
CA SER A 83 6.74 -0.26 5.84
C SER A 83 8.07 -0.33 5.10
N GLY A 84 8.03 -0.52 3.78
CA GLY A 84 9.22 -0.63 2.93
C GLY A 84 8.92 -1.48 1.69
N ASN A 85 9.91 -1.69 0.81
CA ASN A 85 9.80 -2.66 -0.27
C ASN A 85 11.21 -3.05 -0.79
N PRO A 86 11.66 -4.31 -0.64
CA PRO A 86 10.98 -5.40 0.05
C PRO A 86 10.89 -5.14 1.55
N LEU A 87 9.84 -5.69 2.16
CA LEU A 87 9.64 -5.70 3.59
C LEU A 87 10.12 -7.05 4.14
N THR A 88 11.07 -7.00 5.08
CA THR A 88 11.55 -8.19 5.80
C THR A 88 10.89 -8.23 7.17
N LEU A 89 10.15 -9.32 7.41
CA LEU A 89 9.52 -9.60 8.69
C LEU A 89 10.35 -10.68 9.40
N GLU A 90 11.00 -10.34 10.49
CA GLU A 90 11.71 -11.32 11.34
C GLU A 90 10.76 -11.91 12.39
N SER A 91 11.21 -12.97 13.07
CA SER A 91 10.47 -13.84 14.05
C SER A 91 8.94 -13.86 13.92
N CYS A 92 8.48 -14.06 12.69
CA CYS A 92 7.08 -14.27 12.37
C CYS A 92 6.63 -15.62 12.92
N ILE A 93 5.37 -15.68 13.33
CA ILE A 93 4.72 -16.96 13.55
C ILE A 93 4.32 -17.48 12.16
N GLY A 94 4.95 -18.55 11.68
CA GLY A 94 4.59 -19.17 10.40
C GLY A 94 3.12 -19.59 10.35
N GLY A 95 2.54 -19.62 9.15
CA GLY A 95 1.14 -19.97 8.90
C GLY A 95 0.12 -18.94 9.40
N LYS A 96 0.55 -17.76 9.88
CA LYS A 96 -0.38 -16.70 10.30
C LYS A 96 -0.80 -15.84 9.12
N PRO A 97 -2.10 -15.49 9.01
CA PRO A 97 -2.54 -14.53 8.02
C PRO A 97 -1.98 -13.14 8.32
N LEU A 98 -1.73 -12.36 7.27
CA LEU A 98 -1.38 -10.94 7.41
C LEU A 98 -2.59 -10.16 7.95
N GLY A 99 -2.38 -9.35 8.98
CA GLY A 99 -3.47 -8.60 9.65
C GLY A 99 -3.95 -7.40 8.85
N ALA A 100 -3.03 -6.67 8.22
CA ALA A 100 -3.32 -5.63 7.24
C ALA A 100 -2.22 -5.60 6.19
N LEU A 101 -2.57 -5.23 4.96
CA LEU A 101 -1.61 -4.98 3.89
C LEU A 101 -2.08 -3.77 3.08
N HIS A 102 -1.25 -2.74 3.10
CA HIS A 102 -1.40 -1.53 2.32
C HIS A 102 -0.34 -1.52 1.22
N VAL A 103 -0.78 -1.28 -0.01
CA VAL A 103 0.10 -1.09 -1.16
C VAL A 103 -0.03 0.35 -1.61
N TYR A 104 1.09 1.05 -1.81
CA TYR A 104 1.15 2.47 -2.12
C TYR A 104 1.79 2.72 -3.47
N GLY A 105 1.23 3.66 -4.23
CA GLY A 105 1.81 4.10 -5.48
C GLY A 105 3.11 4.85 -5.34
N LYS A 106 4.04 4.63 -6.28
CA LYS A 106 5.16 5.55 -6.52
C LYS A 106 5.19 5.88 -7.99
N SER A 107 5.06 7.17 -8.30
CA SER A 107 5.25 7.63 -9.67
C SER A 107 6.71 8.07 -9.87
N THR A 108 7.24 7.77 -11.05
CA THR A 108 8.60 8.17 -11.44
C THR A 108 8.55 8.97 -12.74
N GLN A 109 9.42 9.97 -12.84
CA GLN A 109 9.64 10.74 -14.06
C GLN A 109 11.08 10.52 -14.51
N ALA A 110 11.28 10.14 -15.79
CA ALA A 110 12.59 9.70 -16.30
C ALA A 110 13.67 10.78 -16.18
N ALA A 111 13.26 12.03 -16.35
CA ALA A 111 14.12 13.19 -16.48
C ALA A 111 13.33 14.46 -16.15
N MET A 112 14.03 15.58 -16.05
CA MET A 112 13.42 16.89 -15.86
C MET A 112 12.70 17.33 -17.15
N PRO A 113 11.37 17.51 -17.15
CA PRO A 113 10.65 18.05 -18.31
C PRO A 113 10.90 19.55 -18.48
N THR A 114 10.78 20.04 -19.72
CA THR A 114 10.67 21.46 -20.06
C THR A 114 9.57 21.67 -21.13
N PRO A 115 9.14 22.92 -21.38
CA PRO A 115 8.08 23.18 -22.36
C PRO A 115 8.45 22.74 -23.77
N THR A 116 9.75 22.73 -24.10
CA THR A 116 10.29 22.33 -25.40
C THR A 116 10.83 20.90 -25.44
N ALA A 117 11.00 20.26 -24.27
CA ALA A 117 11.45 18.89 -24.13
C ALA A 117 10.57 18.16 -23.09
N PRO A 118 9.35 17.75 -23.49
CA PRO A 118 8.46 17.02 -22.59
C PRO A 118 9.08 15.69 -22.17
N VAL A 119 8.78 15.27 -20.94
CA VAL A 119 9.22 13.98 -20.42
C VAL A 119 8.01 13.20 -19.91
N PRO A 120 7.77 11.99 -20.42
CA PRO A 120 6.69 11.15 -19.91
C PRO A 120 6.93 10.79 -18.45
N ILE A 121 5.84 10.73 -17.69
CA ILE A 121 5.85 10.06 -16.39
C ILE A 121 5.95 8.57 -16.68
N VAL A 122 7.09 7.96 -16.30
CA VAL A 122 7.49 6.60 -16.70
C VAL A 122 6.60 5.55 -16.06
N SER A 123 6.29 5.76 -14.77
CA SER A 123 5.27 5.04 -14.05
C SER A 123 4.40 6.08 -13.39
N ALA A 124 3.13 6.16 -13.79
CA ALA A 124 2.19 7.11 -13.21
C ALA A 124 1.10 6.43 -12.39
N GLY A 125 1.02 5.10 -12.36
CA GLY A 125 -0.15 4.39 -11.84
C GLY A 125 -1.24 4.11 -12.88
N ASP A 126 -1.15 4.73 -14.06
CA ASP A 126 -2.21 4.73 -15.08
C ASP A 126 -2.43 3.37 -15.80
N GLY A 127 -1.65 2.32 -15.51
CA GLY A 127 -1.80 1.01 -16.14
C GLY A 127 -0.83 -0.06 -15.61
N GLY A 128 -1.23 -1.33 -15.69
CA GLY A 128 -0.46 -2.48 -15.20
C GLY A 128 -1.12 -3.20 -14.02
N THR A 129 -0.55 -4.33 -13.62
CA THR A 129 -0.93 -5.06 -12.41
C THR A 129 0.16 -4.90 -11.37
N VAL A 130 -0.22 -4.72 -10.11
CA VAL A 130 0.74 -4.70 -9.02
C VAL A 130 0.77 -6.10 -8.41
N ALA A 131 1.90 -6.79 -8.60
CA ALA A 131 2.16 -8.07 -7.97
C ALA A 131 2.68 -7.86 -6.54
N VAL A 132 2.00 -8.45 -5.56
CA VAL A 132 2.51 -8.61 -4.18
C VAL A 132 2.95 -10.06 -4.03
N THR A 133 4.20 -10.29 -3.66
CA THR A 133 4.73 -11.64 -3.40
C THR A 133 5.13 -11.77 -1.94
N VAL A 134 4.58 -12.77 -1.27
CA VAL A 134 4.98 -13.20 0.08
C VAL A 134 5.79 -14.48 -0.07
N SER A 135 6.99 -14.54 0.52
CA SER A 135 7.88 -15.71 0.45
C SER A 135 8.71 -15.90 1.70
N ASP A 136 9.21 -17.10 1.94
CA ASP A 136 10.20 -17.40 2.98
C ASP A 136 11.65 -17.11 2.55
N GLY A 137 11.85 -16.57 1.35
CA GLY A 137 13.18 -16.42 0.74
C GLY A 137 13.75 -17.72 0.17
N ALA A 138 12.98 -18.82 0.19
CA ALA A 138 13.30 -20.11 -0.40
C ALA A 138 12.28 -20.49 -1.49
N ASN A 139 11.59 -21.63 -1.34
CA ASN A 139 10.75 -22.23 -2.40
C ASN A 139 9.25 -21.96 -2.23
N GLU A 140 8.80 -21.45 -1.08
CA GLU A 140 7.39 -21.17 -0.86
C GLU A 140 7.09 -19.69 -1.16
N SER A 141 6.19 -19.44 -2.11
CA SER A 141 5.72 -18.09 -2.41
C SER A 141 4.24 -18.08 -2.79
N GLN A 142 3.57 -16.99 -2.42
CA GLN A 142 2.23 -16.65 -2.88
C GLN A 142 2.23 -15.27 -3.49
N THR A 143 1.47 -15.10 -4.57
CA THR A 143 1.35 -13.83 -5.27
C THR A 143 -0.10 -13.39 -5.38
N LEU A 144 -0.36 -12.14 -5.00
CA LEU A 144 -1.61 -11.44 -5.24
C LEU A 144 -1.39 -10.41 -6.36
N GLN A 145 -2.29 -10.36 -7.34
CA GLN A 145 -2.30 -9.30 -8.35
C GLN A 145 -3.43 -8.33 -8.02
N THR A 146 -3.11 -7.05 -7.90
CA THR A 146 -4.14 -6.02 -7.86
C THR A 146 -4.24 -5.39 -9.26
N PRO A 147 -5.45 -5.24 -9.84
CA PRO A 147 -5.63 -4.46 -11.05
C PRO A 147 -5.17 -3.01 -10.83
N ASN A 148 -4.76 -2.31 -11.89
CA ASN A 148 -4.33 -0.90 -11.89
C ASN A 148 -3.01 -0.65 -11.15
N ALA A 149 -2.15 0.16 -11.75
CA ALA A 149 -1.01 0.69 -11.03
C ALA A 149 -1.49 1.81 -10.07
N LEU A 150 -0.62 2.21 -9.15
CA LEU A 150 -0.94 3.17 -8.10
C LEU A 150 -0.11 4.42 -8.31
N CYS A 151 -0.75 5.58 -8.39
CA CYS A 151 -0.06 6.85 -8.54
C CYS A 151 0.56 7.30 -7.21
N GLY A 152 1.69 7.99 -7.24
CA GLY A 152 2.25 8.63 -6.04
C GLY A 152 3.04 9.89 -6.36
N ILE A 153 2.76 10.99 -5.64
CA ILE A 153 3.48 12.27 -5.80
C ILE A 153 4.30 12.52 -4.54
N PRO A 154 5.61 12.85 -4.66
CA PRO A 154 6.42 13.16 -3.51
C PRO A 154 6.00 14.51 -2.91
N VAL A 155 5.96 14.61 -1.59
CA VAL A 155 5.61 15.84 -0.86
C VAL A 155 6.59 16.08 0.28
N ALA A 156 6.81 17.35 0.62
CA ALA A 156 7.69 17.69 1.74
C ALA A 156 7.15 17.20 3.11
N SER A 157 5.82 17.12 3.25
CA SER A 157 5.15 16.63 4.47
C SER A 157 3.69 16.28 4.20
N SER A 158 3.04 15.63 5.16
CA SER A 158 1.63 15.21 5.15
C SER A 158 1.29 14.15 4.09
N GLY A 159 2.27 13.36 3.67
CA GLY A 159 2.03 12.18 2.84
C GLY A 159 1.40 11.02 3.63
N ASN A 160 0.63 10.16 2.96
CA ASN A 160 0.11 8.91 3.54
C ASN A 160 1.11 7.75 3.52
N TYR A 161 2.25 7.93 2.84
CA TYR A 161 3.34 6.95 2.82
C TYR A 161 4.69 7.63 3.02
N THR A 162 5.57 7.01 3.81
CA THR A 162 6.97 7.41 3.96
C THR A 162 7.83 6.26 3.44
N ASP A 163 8.72 6.54 2.49
CA ASP A 163 9.63 5.52 1.99
C ASP A 163 10.86 5.32 2.88
N GLU A 164 11.68 4.32 2.53
CA GLU A 164 12.91 3.97 3.24
C GLU A 164 13.95 5.10 3.34
N ASN A 165 13.87 6.10 2.45
CA ASN A 165 14.75 7.27 2.47
C ASN A 165 14.15 8.43 3.28
N GLY A 166 12.97 8.25 3.89
CA GLY A 166 12.26 9.28 4.64
C GLY A 166 11.47 10.27 3.78
N GLN A 167 11.39 10.06 2.46
CA GLN A 167 10.57 10.89 1.58
C GLN A 167 9.10 10.57 1.82
N GLN A 168 8.28 11.61 2.04
CA GLN A 168 6.83 11.47 2.15
C GLN A 168 6.16 11.54 0.77
N TRP A 169 5.08 10.78 0.60
CA TRP A 169 4.36 10.66 -0.65
C TRP A 169 2.85 10.75 -0.39
N VAL A 170 2.13 11.42 -1.29
CA VAL A 170 0.69 11.24 -1.42
C VAL A 170 0.46 10.19 -2.48
N CYS A 171 -0.11 9.06 -2.09
CA CYS A 171 -0.22 7.85 -2.89
C CYS A 171 -1.67 7.41 -3.02
N ASP A 172 -2.05 6.97 -4.21
CA ASP A 172 -3.12 5.99 -4.30
C ASP A 172 -2.72 4.75 -3.49
N GLU A 173 -3.69 4.13 -2.86
CA GLU A 173 -3.47 2.99 -1.98
C GLU A 173 -4.49 1.88 -2.22
N VAL A 174 -4.04 0.64 -2.09
CA VAL A 174 -4.93 -0.51 -1.91
C VAL A 174 -4.88 -0.87 -0.43
N ASP A 175 -6.02 -0.78 0.24
CA ASP A 175 -6.20 -1.20 1.62
C ASP A 175 -6.96 -2.53 1.62
N LEU A 176 -6.19 -3.61 1.69
CA LEU A 176 -6.74 -4.96 1.58
C LEU A 176 -7.52 -5.39 2.83
N ALA A 177 -7.24 -4.77 3.98
CA ALA A 177 -7.98 -5.03 5.22
C ALA A 177 -9.39 -4.43 5.17
N ARG A 178 -9.51 -3.18 4.67
CA ARG A 178 -10.82 -2.54 4.42
C ARG A 178 -11.50 -3.04 3.15
N GLY A 179 -10.75 -3.64 2.23
CA GLY A 179 -11.27 -4.11 0.95
C GLY A 179 -11.56 -2.96 -0.02
N VAL A 180 -10.75 -1.89 0.01
CA VAL A 180 -10.96 -0.70 -0.83
C VAL A 180 -9.69 -0.24 -1.52
N ARG A 181 -9.85 0.28 -2.74
CA ARG A 181 -8.87 1.11 -3.44
C ARG A 181 -9.19 2.56 -3.16
N VAL A 182 -8.19 3.33 -2.73
CA VAL A 182 -8.33 4.76 -2.45
C VAL A 182 -7.49 5.52 -3.46
N GLN A 183 -8.16 6.15 -4.41
CA GLN A 183 -7.52 7.06 -5.36
C GLN A 183 -7.36 8.43 -4.68
N ARG A 184 -6.12 8.85 -4.50
CA ARG A 184 -5.73 10.16 -3.98
C ARG A 184 -5.18 11.06 -5.07
N ILE A 185 -4.76 10.52 -6.21
CA ILE A 185 -4.15 11.30 -7.30
C ILE A 185 -5.07 11.32 -8.52
N GLY A 186 -5.27 12.52 -9.06
CA GLY A 186 -5.99 12.75 -10.30
C GLY A 186 -5.06 13.20 -11.43
N LYS A 187 -5.27 12.65 -12.62
CA LYS A 187 -4.68 13.14 -13.87
C LYS A 187 -5.59 14.18 -14.50
N ILE A 188 -5.07 15.37 -14.74
CA ILE A 188 -5.84 16.53 -15.21
C ILE A 188 -5.18 17.11 -16.45
N LYS A 189 -5.95 17.27 -17.53
CA LYS A 189 -5.51 18.01 -18.72
C LYS A 189 -5.49 19.50 -18.41
N VAL A 190 -4.37 20.16 -18.67
CA VAL A 190 -4.24 21.61 -18.58
C VAL A 190 -4.76 22.19 -19.89
N THR A 191 -5.79 23.02 -19.84
CA THR A 191 -6.46 23.52 -21.05
C THR A 191 -6.38 25.04 -21.16
N SER A 192 -6.38 25.54 -22.39
CA SER A 192 -6.44 26.99 -22.70
C SER A 192 -7.68 27.67 -22.14
N SER A 193 -8.77 26.92 -21.93
CA SER A 193 -10.07 27.40 -21.44
C SER A 193 -10.11 27.77 -19.96
N LEU A 194 -9.08 27.44 -19.19
CA LEU A 194 -9.00 27.81 -17.77
C LEU A 194 -8.93 29.33 -17.59
N ASN A 195 -9.35 29.78 -16.40
CA ASN A 195 -9.24 31.18 -16.02
C ASN A 195 -7.80 31.51 -15.63
N TRP A 196 -7.02 31.95 -16.63
CA TRP A 196 -5.60 32.22 -16.48
C TRP A 196 -5.31 33.61 -15.91
N GLN A 197 -4.30 33.68 -15.05
CA GLN A 197 -3.69 34.91 -14.56
C GLN A 197 -2.21 34.95 -14.92
N THR A 198 -1.66 36.14 -15.12
CA THR A 198 -0.24 36.32 -15.44
C THR A 198 0.48 37.01 -14.29
N ALA A 199 1.62 36.45 -13.89
CA ALA A 199 2.55 37.07 -12.96
C ALA A 199 3.98 36.57 -13.27
N GLY A 200 4.94 36.86 -12.40
CA GLY A 200 6.35 36.44 -12.55
C GLY A 200 7.30 37.61 -12.74
N ARG A 201 8.46 37.50 -12.11
CA ARG A 201 9.47 38.55 -12.06
C ARG A 201 10.55 38.32 -13.12
N GLU A 202 11.08 37.10 -13.17
CA GLU A 202 12.18 36.72 -14.07
C GLU A 202 11.69 35.94 -15.31
N VAL A 203 10.43 35.50 -15.28
CA VAL A 203 9.79 34.69 -16.32
C VAL A 203 8.35 35.16 -16.57
N ASP A 204 7.81 34.83 -17.72
CA ASP A 204 6.37 34.89 -17.98
C ASP A 204 5.71 33.65 -17.37
N ARG A 205 4.90 33.86 -16.32
CA ARG A 205 4.24 32.80 -15.57
C ARG A 205 2.73 32.91 -15.65
N TYR A 206 2.09 31.78 -15.93
CA TYR A 206 0.64 31.69 -16.07
C TYR A 206 0.05 30.76 -15.01
N PHE A 207 -1.00 31.24 -14.35
CA PHE A 207 -1.61 30.59 -13.19
C PHE A 207 -3.06 30.24 -13.46
N ALA A 208 -3.48 29.07 -13.00
CA ALA A 208 -4.89 28.68 -12.96
C ALA A 208 -5.20 27.89 -11.67
N TRP A 209 -6.45 27.94 -11.25
CA TRP A 209 -6.98 27.11 -10.17
C TRP A 209 -7.50 25.79 -10.70
N PHE A 210 -7.13 24.71 -10.04
CA PHE A 210 -7.54 23.35 -10.36
C PHE A 210 -8.51 22.86 -9.28
N ASN A 211 -9.80 23.14 -9.44
CA ASN A 211 -10.82 22.79 -8.45
C ASN A 211 -10.86 21.28 -8.19
N GLY A 212 -11.16 20.91 -6.93
CA GLY A 212 -11.18 19.51 -6.50
C GLY A 212 -9.80 18.90 -6.23
N THR A 213 -8.72 19.69 -6.29
CA THR A 213 -7.36 19.25 -5.94
C THR A 213 -6.85 19.91 -4.66
N TYR A 214 -5.88 19.27 -4.02
CA TYR A 214 -5.14 19.78 -2.87
C TYR A 214 -3.64 19.56 -3.11
N THR A 215 -2.93 20.56 -3.63
CA THR A 215 -1.58 20.36 -4.16
C THR A 215 -0.51 21.09 -3.34
N SER A 216 0.29 20.35 -2.57
CA SER A 216 1.61 20.84 -2.12
C SER A 216 2.72 20.54 -3.12
N ASN A 217 2.45 19.70 -4.12
CA ASN A 217 3.31 19.37 -5.25
C ASN A 217 2.45 18.84 -6.42
N VAL A 218 3.01 18.81 -7.63
CA VAL A 218 2.44 18.16 -8.82
C VAL A 218 3.54 17.51 -9.64
N LEU A 219 3.20 16.46 -10.38
CA LEU A 219 4.00 16.01 -11.52
C LEU A 219 3.39 16.56 -12.80
N CYS A 220 4.22 17.04 -13.73
CA CYS A 220 3.75 17.61 -14.98
C CYS A 220 4.59 17.10 -16.15
N THR A 221 3.94 16.90 -17.30
CA THR A 221 4.55 16.41 -18.54
C THR A 221 5.57 17.37 -19.16
N HIS A 222 5.42 18.68 -18.93
CA HIS A 222 6.18 19.75 -19.60
C HIS A 222 6.86 20.72 -18.61
N PHE A 223 6.55 20.62 -17.32
CA PHE A 223 7.07 21.55 -16.31
C PHE A 223 7.48 20.80 -15.05
N SER A 224 8.40 21.36 -14.27
CA SER A 224 8.96 20.70 -13.09
C SER A 224 8.97 21.58 -11.85
N THR A 225 8.59 21.01 -10.70
CA THR A 225 8.70 21.69 -9.40
C THR A 225 10.15 21.82 -8.94
N ALA A 226 11.06 21.00 -9.45
CA ALA A 226 12.46 21.02 -9.05
C ALA A 226 13.26 22.19 -9.63
N LEU A 227 12.81 22.80 -10.74
CA LEU A 227 13.44 24.02 -11.29
C LEU A 227 13.10 25.29 -10.50
N GLY A 228 12.03 25.25 -9.70
CA GLY A 228 11.52 26.42 -8.98
C GLY A 228 10.70 27.36 -9.86
N SER A 229 10.03 28.33 -9.23
CA SER A 229 8.97 29.08 -9.90
C SER A 229 9.46 30.16 -10.87
N GLU A 230 10.67 30.72 -10.68
CA GLU A 230 11.20 31.82 -11.48
C GLU A 230 12.23 31.32 -12.52
N THR A 231 12.06 30.10 -13.01
CA THR A 231 12.96 29.49 -14.01
C THR A 231 12.10 28.88 -15.11
N VAL A 232 12.48 29.09 -16.37
CA VAL A 232 11.76 28.54 -17.53
C VAL A 232 11.62 27.03 -17.42
N GLY A 233 10.40 26.52 -17.61
CA GLY A 233 10.04 25.13 -17.37
C GLY A 233 9.74 24.78 -15.91
N GLY A 234 9.82 25.76 -15.01
CA GLY A 234 9.43 25.61 -13.62
C GLY A 234 7.91 25.53 -13.41
N VAL A 235 7.49 24.84 -12.35
CA VAL A 235 6.12 24.89 -11.86
C VAL A 235 6.09 25.24 -10.37
N ILE A 236 5.07 25.99 -9.96
CA ILE A 236 4.78 26.30 -8.56
C ILE A 236 3.38 25.86 -8.22
N THR A 237 3.20 25.39 -6.99
CA THR A 237 1.91 24.99 -6.45
C THR A 237 1.67 25.68 -5.11
N ASN A 238 0.41 25.80 -4.72
CA ASN A 238 0.06 26.14 -3.35
C ASN A 238 -1.10 25.27 -2.85
N ARG A 239 -1.30 25.30 -1.52
CA ARG A 239 -2.37 24.56 -0.84
C ARG A 239 -3.79 25.06 -1.19
N ASN A 240 -3.91 26.20 -1.87
CA ASN A 240 -5.16 26.73 -2.40
C ASN A 240 -5.29 26.41 -3.89
N ASN A 241 -4.93 25.18 -4.27
CA ASN A 241 -5.11 24.57 -5.59
C ASN A 241 -4.70 25.42 -6.82
N LEU A 242 -3.80 26.37 -6.61
CA LEU A 242 -3.23 27.22 -7.64
C LEU A 242 -1.97 26.57 -8.17
N VAL A 243 -1.89 26.44 -9.49
CA VAL A 243 -0.68 25.96 -10.18
C VAL A 243 -0.23 27.04 -11.15
N GLY A 244 1.06 27.38 -11.10
CA GLY A 244 1.71 28.37 -11.96
C GLY A 244 2.80 27.74 -12.82
N PHE A 245 2.79 28.04 -14.11
CA PHE A 245 3.73 27.49 -15.11
C PHE A 245 4.65 28.58 -15.62
N ALA A 246 5.96 28.45 -15.37
CA ALA A 246 6.98 29.38 -15.85
C ALA A 246 7.32 29.04 -17.31
N PHE A 247 6.65 29.71 -18.23
CA PHE A 247 6.60 29.30 -19.63
C PHE A 247 7.84 29.71 -20.43
N ALA A 248 8.25 30.98 -20.28
CA ALA A 248 9.33 31.56 -21.05
C ALA A 248 10.03 32.70 -20.29
N GLU A 249 11.10 33.22 -20.87
CA GLU A 249 11.81 34.38 -20.34
C GLU A 249 10.87 35.59 -20.25
N LYS A 250 11.15 36.50 -19.31
CA LYS A 250 10.27 37.63 -19.05
C LYS A 250 10.03 38.50 -20.28
N GLY A 251 8.76 38.75 -20.60
CA GLY A 251 8.35 39.65 -21.68
C GLY A 251 8.55 39.06 -23.08
N THR A 252 8.77 37.75 -23.20
CA THR A 252 8.95 37.07 -24.49
C THR A 252 7.68 36.40 -24.98
N THR A 253 6.67 36.26 -24.12
CA THR A 253 5.41 35.58 -24.43
C THR A 253 4.20 36.31 -23.86
N THR A 254 3.04 36.06 -24.46
CA THR A 254 1.74 36.55 -24.01
C THR A 254 0.88 35.39 -23.49
N LEU A 255 -0.22 35.73 -22.81
CA LEU A 255 -1.18 34.72 -22.39
C LEU A 255 -1.74 33.92 -23.58
N ASP A 256 -1.92 34.56 -24.74
CA ASP A 256 -2.45 33.90 -25.93
C ASP A 256 -1.43 32.91 -26.51
N ASP A 257 -0.13 33.23 -26.49
CA ASP A 257 0.94 32.30 -26.89
C ASP A 257 0.95 31.05 -25.99
N PHE A 258 0.79 31.24 -24.68
CA PHE A 258 0.71 30.12 -23.74
C PHE A 258 -0.55 29.27 -23.95
N LYS A 259 -1.70 29.89 -24.20
CA LYS A 259 -2.93 29.16 -24.53
C LYS A 259 -2.79 28.36 -25.82
N GLN A 260 -2.20 28.96 -26.85
CA GLN A 260 -1.90 28.27 -28.09
C GLN A 260 -1.00 27.05 -27.86
N PHE A 261 0.06 27.22 -27.06
CA PHE A 261 0.92 26.09 -26.65
C PHE A 261 0.11 24.95 -26.00
N LEU A 262 -0.85 25.27 -25.11
CA LEU A 262 -1.71 24.26 -24.47
C LEU A 262 -2.68 23.58 -25.46
N ASP A 263 -3.11 24.28 -26.50
CA ASP A 263 -3.99 23.72 -27.53
C ASP A 263 -3.24 22.81 -28.50
N GLU A 264 -1.96 23.13 -28.75
CA GLU A 264 -1.08 22.36 -29.64
C GLU A 264 -0.41 21.16 -28.94
N ASN A 265 -0.39 21.13 -27.61
CA ASN A 265 0.32 20.11 -26.83
C ASN A 265 -0.58 19.45 -25.77
N ASP A 266 -0.41 18.14 -25.60
CA ASP A 266 -1.10 17.39 -24.54
C ASP A 266 -0.40 17.56 -23.18
N VAL A 267 -0.72 18.66 -22.51
CA VAL A 267 -0.17 18.99 -21.19
C VAL A 267 -1.06 18.43 -20.08
N PHE A 268 -0.49 17.54 -19.27
CA PHE A 268 -1.14 16.95 -18.10
C PHE A 268 -0.39 17.25 -16.80
N ILE A 269 -1.16 17.43 -15.73
CA ILE A 269 -0.68 17.39 -14.35
C ILE A 269 -1.27 16.20 -13.61
N TRP A 270 -0.49 15.61 -12.72
CA TRP A 270 -0.97 14.73 -11.66
C TRP A 270 -0.94 15.51 -10.37
N ALA A 271 -2.07 15.52 -9.67
CA ALA A 271 -2.31 16.32 -8.49
C ALA A 271 -3.06 15.50 -7.45
N ALA A 272 -2.78 15.72 -6.17
CA ALA A 272 -3.58 15.12 -5.12
C ALA A 272 -5.01 15.71 -5.13
N LEU A 273 -6.00 14.84 -4.99
CA LEU A 273 -7.42 15.16 -4.92
C LEU A 273 -7.75 15.72 -3.53
N ALA A 274 -8.62 16.73 -3.48
CA ALA A 274 -9.09 17.28 -2.21
C ALA A 274 -9.96 16.27 -1.43
N THR A 275 -10.64 15.38 -2.14
CA THR A 275 -11.40 14.28 -1.57
C THR A 275 -10.99 13.00 -2.28
N PRO A 276 -10.42 12.01 -1.58
CA PRO A 276 -10.10 10.72 -2.17
C PRO A 276 -11.35 10.02 -2.71
N VAL A 277 -11.17 9.26 -3.79
CA VAL A 277 -12.23 8.42 -4.35
C VAL A 277 -11.98 6.98 -3.90
N GLU A 278 -12.92 6.40 -3.16
CA GLU A 278 -12.84 5.00 -2.74
C GLU A 278 -13.63 4.10 -3.70
N THR A 279 -13.08 2.94 -4.02
CA THR A 279 -13.72 1.92 -4.86
C THR A 279 -13.51 0.55 -4.22
N ASP A 280 -14.59 -0.19 -4.02
CA ASP A 280 -14.53 -1.54 -3.43
C ASP A 280 -13.69 -2.49 -4.30
N ILE A 281 -12.91 -3.35 -3.64
CA ILE A 281 -12.23 -4.46 -4.31
C ILE A 281 -13.11 -5.70 -4.31
N SER A 282 -12.85 -6.62 -5.25
CA SER A 282 -13.67 -7.83 -5.37
C SER A 282 -13.54 -8.72 -4.13
N ALA A 283 -14.61 -9.44 -3.78
CA ALA A 283 -14.60 -10.38 -2.67
C ALA A 283 -13.53 -11.48 -2.84
N ASP A 284 -13.27 -11.90 -4.08
CA ASP A 284 -12.24 -12.88 -4.41
C ASP A 284 -10.82 -12.33 -4.15
N GLU A 285 -10.57 -11.05 -4.46
CA GLU A 285 -9.29 -10.38 -4.16
C GLU A 285 -9.08 -10.22 -2.65
N VAL A 286 -10.14 -9.86 -1.90
CA VAL A 286 -10.10 -9.86 -0.42
C VAL A 286 -9.81 -11.26 0.13
N ALA A 287 -10.47 -12.29 -0.42
CA ALA A 287 -10.28 -13.67 0.03
C ALA A 287 -8.85 -14.16 -0.27
N ALA A 288 -8.32 -13.86 -1.45
CA ALA A 288 -6.94 -14.18 -1.83
C ALA A 288 -5.93 -13.46 -0.92
N TYR A 289 -6.17 -12.18 -0.58
CA TYR A 289 -5.37 -11.47 0.41
C TYR A 289 -5.41 -12.16 1.79
N LYS A 290 -6.60 -12.52 2.29
CA LYS A 290 -6.74 -13.18 3.60
C LYS A 290 -6.10 -14.57 3.65
N ALA A 291 -5.91 -15.19 2.48
CA ALA A 291 -5.18 -16.44 2.36
C ALA A 291 -3.64 -16.27 2.36
N LEU A 292 -3.12 -15.05 2.22
CA LEU A 292 -1.69 -14.78 2.35
C LEU A 292 -1.26 -14.98 3.80
N THR A 293 -0.30 -15.88 3.99
CA THR A 293 0.27 -16.18 5.30
C THR A 293 1.77 -15.96 5.32
N THR A 294 2.34 -15.71 6.49
CA THR A 294 3.78 -15.86 6.72
C THR A 294 4.17 -17.34 6.57
N TYR A 295 5.34 -17.65 6.01
CA TYR A 295 5.75 -19.04 5.74
C TYR A 295 6.84 -19.55 6.67
N ALA A 296 7.68 -18.64 7.17
CA ALA A 296 8.82 -18.97 8.02
C ALA A 296 9.02 -17.88 9.08
N PRO A 297 9.89 -18.12 10.09
CA PRO A 297 10.29 -17.10 11.06
C PRO A 297 10.78 -15.82 10.39
N THR A 298 11.37 -15.92 9.20
CA THR A 298 11.62 -14.77 8.33
C THR A 298 10.70 -14.83 7.12
N THR A 299 9.91 -13.79 6.89
CA THR A 299 9.04 -13.66 5.73
C THR A 299 9.39 -12.39 4.96
N PHE A 300 9.54 -12.51 3.65
CA PHE A 300 9.75 -11.38 2.74
C PHE A 300 8.44 -11.06 2.03
N ILE A 301 8.04 -9.79 2.06
CA ILE A 301 6.94 -9.27 1.28
C ILE A 301 7.50 -8.25 0.30
N SER A 302 7.26 -8.45 -0.99
CA SER A 302 7.74 -7.54 -2.03
C SER A 302 6.60 -7.14 -2.95
N VAL A 303 6.72 -5.94 -3.51
CA VAL A 303 5.78 -5.42 -4.50
C VAL A 303 6.54 -5.03 -5.76
N SER A 304 6.02 -5.41 -6.92
CA SER A 304 6.60 -5.02 -8.22
C SER A 304 6.29 -3.56 -8.59
N GLY A 305 7.01 -3.00 -9.58
CA GLY A 305 6.64 -1.70 -10.19
C GLY A 305 7.03 -0.46 -9.40
N GLY A 306 7.92 -0.57 -8.41
CA GLY A 306 8.43 0.56 -7.62
C GLY A 306 7.49 1.05 -6.52
N ALA A 307 6.34 0.41 -6.32
CA ALA A 307 5.38 0.72 -5.26
C ALA A 307 5.97 0.54 -3.85
N GLY A 308 5.43 1.27 -2.88
CA GLY A 308 5.68 1.03 -1.46
C GLY A 308 4.68 0.02 -0.89
N LEU A 309 5.00 -0.61 0.24
CA LEU A 309 4.02 -1.35 1.02
C LEU A 309 4.14 -1.05 2.51
N ALA A 310 3.05 -1.30 3.23
CA ALA A 310 3.07 -1.47 4.67
C ALA A 310 2.23 -2.68 5.04
N ALA A 311 2.73 -3.51 5.96
CA ALA A 311 2.01 -4.68 6.43
C ALA A 311 1.95 -4.66 7.95
N THR A 312 0.78 -5.02 8.48
CA THR A 312 0.60 -5.34 9.89
C THR A 312 0.68 -6.85 10.04
N TYR A 313 1.59 -7.30 10.89
CA TYR A 313 1.82 -8.70 11.16
C TYR A 313 2.07 -8.93 12.66
N ARG A 314 1.95 -10.19 13.05
CA ARG A 314 2.20 -10.62 14.42
C ARG A 314 3.60 -11.21 14.53
N HIS A 315 4.39 -10.68 15.45
CA HIS A 315 5.70 -11.23 15.81
C HIS A 315 5.59 -12.05 17.11
N THR A 316 6.48 -13.03 17.30
CA THR A 316 6.61 -13.71 18.60
C THR A 316 7.18 -12.77 19.65
N LYS A 317 6.72 -12.88 20.90
CA LYS A 317 7.39 -12.23 22.01
C LYS A 317 8.64 -13.04 22.32
N THR A 318 9.82 -12.56 21.94
CA THR A 318 11.07 -13.13 22.46
C THR A 318 10.99 -13.02 23.98
N ALA A 319 11.07 -14.16 24.69
CA ALA A 319 11.20 -14.14 26.13
C ALA A 319 12.39 -13.20 26.44
N LYS A 320 12.17 -12.18 27.28
CA LYS A 320 13.27 -11.37 27.78
C LYS A 320 14.18 -12.32 28.54
N ASP A 321 15.36 -12.60 27.99
CA ASP A 321 16.44 -13.21 28.74
C ASP A 321 16.66 -12.34 29.99
N THR A 322 16.34 -12.91 31.15
CA THR A 322 16.58 -12.32 32.46
C THR A 322 17.52 -13.22 33.23
#